data_AF-A0A938D292-F1
#
_entry.id   AF-A0A938D292-F1
#
_cell.length_a   1.000
_cell.length_b   1.000
_cell.length_c   1.000
_cell.angle_alpha   90.00
_cell.angle_beta   90.00
_cell.angle_gamma   90.00
#
_symmetry.space_group_name_H-M   'P 1'
#
loop_
_entity.id
_entity.type
_entity.pdbx_description
1 polymer ?
#
loop_
_entity_poly.entity_id
_entity_poly.type
_entity_poly.pdbx_seq_one_letter_code
_entity_poly.pdbx_strand_id
1 'polypeptide(L)'
;MALRRIAVVAALAWPQIAHGAPVVVTDSSVFVERRDETSARRLEQAESLGKGDRVVNILRWRRMKRAGSFTITNLLPRSLSYQARSRADEAVSVDDGRSWGRFGELRIGDRLASPEDVTHVRWHIP
;
A
#
# COMPACT_ATOMS: atom_id res chain seq x y z
N MET A 1 -64.04 -3.57 35.67
CA MET A 1 -62.81 -4.38 35.48
C MET A 1 -62.23 -4.05 34.11
N ALA A 2 -61.21 -3.19 34.04
CA ALA A 2 -60.61 -2.77 32.77
C ALA A 2 -59.44 -3.70 32.41
N LEU A 3 -59.54 -4.39 31.28
CA LEU A 3 -58.52 -5.30 30.76
C LEU A 3 -57.33 -4.50 30.22
N ARG A 4 -56.17 -4.62 30.88
CA ARG A 4 -54.92 -3.96 30.51
C ARG A 4 -54.26 -4.74 29.35
N ARG A 5 -54.17 -4.13 28.17
CA ARG A 5 -53.46 -4.69 27.01
C ARG A 5 -51.95 -4.55 27.23
N ILE A 6 -51.23 -5.67 27.30
CA ILE A 6 -49.76 -5.71 27.34
C ILE A 6 -49.26 -5.70 25.90
N ALA A 7 -48.65 -4.61 25.47
CA ALA A 7 -47.93 -4.54 24.19
C ALA A 7 -46.49 -5.03 24.42
N VAL A 8 -46.15 -6.18 23.84
CA VAL A 8 -44.76 -6.67 23.80
C VAL A 8 -44.07 -6.01 22.62
N VAL A 9 -43.10 -5.14 22.89
CA VAL A 9 -42.20 -4.59 21.88
C VAL A 9 -41.00 -5.53 21.77
N ALA A 10 -40.93 -6.31 20.69
CA ALA A 10 -39.76 -7.11 20.36
C ALA A 10 -38.68 -6.20 19.79
N ALA A 11 -37.64 -5.91 20.58
CA ALA A 11 -36.47 -5.18 20.12
C ALA A 11 -35.64 -6.09 19.20
N LEU A 12 -35.65 -5.81 17.89
CA LEU A 12 -34.74 -6.42 16.93
C LEU A 12 -33.32 -5.89 17.21
N ALA A 13 -32.52 -6.67 17.92
CA ALA A 13 -31.10 -6.38 18.08
C ALA A 13 -30.39 -6.64 16.74
N TRP A 14 -30.08 -5.58 15.99
CA TRP A 14 -29.19 -5.69 14.85
C TRP A 14 -27.79 -6.07 15.34
N PRO A 15 -27.11 -7.05 14.72
CA PRO A 15 -25.73 -7.36 15.05
C PRO A 15 -24.87 -6.14 14.72
N GLN A 16 -24.28 -5.53 15.74
CA GLN A 16 -23.27 -4.50 15.53
C GLN A 16 -21.98 -5.20 15.13
N ILE A 17 -21.56 -5.02 13.87
CA ILE A 17 -20.23 -5.40 13.44
C ILE A 17 -19.25 -4.45 14.15
N ALA A 18 -18.58 -4.96 15.17
CA ALA A 18 -17.52 -4.24 15.85
C ALA A 18 -16.31 -4.10 14.90
N HIS A 19 -16.10 -2.90 14.37
CA HIS A 19 -14.88 -2.59 13.64
C HIS A 19 -13.72 -2.44 14.63
N GLY A 20 -12.81 -3.41 14.65
CA GLY A 20 -11.61 -3.34 15.48
C GLY A 20 -10.72 -2.16 15.07
N ALA A 21 -10.18 -1.44 16.05
CA ALA A 21 -9.24 -0.34 15.80
C ALA A 21 -8.02 -0.83 14.98
N PRO A 22 -7.53 -0.04 14.01
CA PRO A 22 -6.43 -0.44 13.14
C PRO A 22 -5.18 -0.77 13.97
N VAL A 23 -4.62 -1.95 13.72
CA VAL A 23 -3.43 -2.43 14.46
C VAL A 23 -2.15 -1.73 13.97
N VAL A 24 -2.17 -1.23 12.73
CA VAL A 24 -1.12 -0.43 12.08
C VAL A 24 -1.77 0.77 11.39
N VAL A 25 -1.16 1.94 11.53
CA VAL A 25 -1.53 3.15 10.77
C VAL A 25 -0.44 3.45 9.76
N THR A 26 -0.83 3.83 8.56
CA THR A 26 0.06 4.16 7.45
C THR A 26 -0.19 5.58 6.96
N ASP A 27 0.86 6.22 6.47
CA ASP A 27 0.85 7.53 5.85
C ASP A 27 1.83 7.52 4.66
N SER A 28 1.49 8.14 3.54
CA SER A 28 2.28 8.08 2.31
C SER A 28 2.52 9.47 1.72
N SER A 29 3.69 9.71 1.15
CA SER A 29 4.01 10.96 0.48
C SER A 29 4.91 10.74 -0.72
N VAL A 30 4.60 11.45 -1.80
CA VAL A 30 5.31 11.36 -3.08
C VAL A 30 6.26 12.54 -3.24
N PHE A 31 7.49 12.23 -3.60
CA PHE A 31 8.56 13.21 -3.83
C PHE A 31 9.16 13.01 -5.22
N VAL A 32 9.70 14.08 -5.78
CA VAL A 32 10.60 14.03 -6.93
C VAL A 32 12.03 14.21 -6.44
N GLU A 33 12.93 13.38 -6.96
CA GLU A 33 14.36 13.52 -6.73
C GLU A 33 14.93 14.54 -7.71
N ARG A 34 15.58 15.57 -7.15
CA ARG A 34 16.36 16.55 -7.89
C ARG A 34 17.84 16.36 -7.61
N ARG A 35 18.67 16.70 -8.60
CA ARG A 35 20.12 16.86 -8.42
C ARG A 35 20.41 18.35 -8.37
N ASP A 36 21.21 18.75 -7.39
CA ASP A 36 21.78 20.10 -7.39
C ASP A 36 23.09 20.15 -8.19
N GLU A 37 23.63 21.37 -8.35
CA GLU A 37 24.89 21.65 -9.03
C GLU A 37 26.09 20.94 -8.36
N THR A 38 25.96 20.58 -7.08
CA THR A 38 26.96 19.84 -6.30
C THR A 38 26.82 18.32 -6.40
N SER A 39 25.91 17.84 -7.26
CA SER A 39 25.53 16.42 -7.41
C SER A 39 24.89 15.78 -6.17
N ALA A 40 24.50 16.56 -5.17
CA ALA A 40 23.73 16.05 -4.06
C ALA A 40 22.27 15.81 -4.49
N ARG A 41 21.69 14.71 -3.98
CA ARG A 41 20.30 14.32 -4.26
C ARG A 41 19.40 14.94 -3.20
N ARG A 42 18.43 15.72 -3.64
CA ARG A 42 17.39 16.32 -2.78
C ARG A 42 16.04 15.72 -3.13
N LEU A 43 15.21 15.51 -2.11
CA LEU A 43 13.80 15.17 -2.29
C LEU A 43 12.97 16.44 -2.16
N GLU A 44 12.16 16.71 -3.17
CA GLU A 44 11.19 17.80 -3.20
C GLU A 44 9.79 17.21 -3.25
N GLN A 45 8.85 17.77 -2.47
CA GLN A 45 7.48 17.27 -2.48
C GLN A 45 6.88 17.47 -3.87
N ALA A 46 6.26 16.40 -4.40
CA ALA A 46 5.71 16.44 -5.74
C ALA A 46 4.38 17.21 -5.75
N GLU A 47 4.35 18.41 -6.33
CA GLU A 47 3.09 19.13 -6.64
C GLU A 47 2.50 18.66 -7.98
N SER A 48 3.37 18.28 -8.92
CA SER A 48 3.03 17.66 -10.20
C SER A 48 4.18 16.75 -10.65
N LEU A 49 3.93 15.88 -11.63
CA LEU A 49 4.93 14.97 -12.18
C LEU A 49 5.18 15.29 -13.65
N GLY A 50 6.45 15.51 -13.99
CA GLY A 50 6.93 15.69 -15.35
C GLY A 50 7.53 14.40 -15.93
N LYS A 51 7.64 14.38 -17.26
CA LYS A 51 8.34 13.27 -17.95
C LYS A 51 9.80 13.23 -17.51
N GLY A 52 10.26 12.06 -17.08
CA GLY A 52 11.66 11.84 -16.66
C GLY A 52 11.93 12.14 -15.19
N ASP A 53 10.95 12.64 -14.44
CA ASP A 53 11.09 12.80 -12.99
C ASP A 53 11.34 11.45 -12.33
N ARG A 54 12.30 11.42 -11.40
CA ARG A 54 12.53 10.25 -10.56
C ARG A 54 11.69 10.37 -9.32
N VAL A 55 10.67 9.54 -9.23
CA VAL A 55 9.69 9.57 -8.15
C VAL A 55 10.12 8.69 -6.99
N VAL A 56 10.01 9.22 -5.78
CA VAL A 56 10.25 8.50 -4.53
C VAL A 56 8.97 8.55 -3.70
N ASN A 57 8.33 7.39 -3.51
CA ASN A 57 7.24 7.26 -2.55
C ASN A 57 7.81 6.91 -1.17
N ILE A 58 7.47 7.69 -0.15
CA ILE A 58 7.81 7.44 1.24
C ILE A 58 6.55 6.95 1.95
N LEU A 59 6.56 5.69 2.38
CA LEU A 59 5.54 5.15 3.29
C LEU A 59 6.06 5.19 4.72
N ARG A 60 5.30 5.84 5.59
CA ARG A 60 5.45 5.86 7.03
C ARG A 60 4.42 4.93 7.65
N TRP A 61 4.82 4.16 8.64
CA TRP A 61 3.91 3.26 9.35
C TRP A 61 4.17 3.31 10.85
N ARG A 62 3.13 3.02 11.63
CA ARG A 62 3.22 2.94 13.09
C ARG A 62 2.30 1.84 13.62
N ARG A 63 2.84 0.99 14.49
CA ARG A 63 2.07 -0.01 15.23
C ARG A 63 1.31 0.69 16.36
N MET A 64 0.00 0.45 16.47
CA MET A 64 -0.84 1.07 17.52
C MET A 64 -1.02 0.17 18.75
N LYS A 65 -0.71 -1.13 18.62
CA LYS A 65 -0.70 -2.13 19.71
C LYS A 65 0.52 -3.04 19.54
N ARG A 66 0.65 -4.12 20.33
CA ARG A 66 1.51 -5.28 19.98
C ARG A 66 0.95 -5.95 18.71
N ALA A 67 1.16 -5.30 17.57
CA ALA A 67 0.93 -5.88 16.26
C ALA A 67 1.98 -6.97 16.05
N GLY A 68 1.58 -8.15 15.55
CA GLY A 68 2.52 -9.14 15.00
C GLY A 68 3.05 -8.70 13.63
N SER A 69 3.75 -9.57 12.91
CA SER A 69 4.21 -9.24 11.55
C SER A 69 3.06 -8.76 10.67
N PHE A 70 3.32 -7.79 9.81
CA PHE A 70 2.32 -7.28 8.88
C PHE A 70 2.94 -6.98 7.52
N THR A 71 2.07 -6.76 6.54
CA THR A 71 2.48 -6.52 5.15
C THR A 71 1.94 -5.18 4.69
N ILE A 72 2.79 -4.39 4.05
CA ILE A 72 2.40 -3.16 3.37
C ILE A 72 2.42 -3.43 1.88
N THR A 73 1.31 -3.15 1.20
CA THR A 73 1.21 -3.21 -0.26
C THR A 73 0.96 -1.82 -0.79
N ASN A 74 1.72 -1.41 -1.80
CA ASN A 74 1.54 -0.14 -2.50
C ASN A 74 1.35 -0.38 -4.00
N LEU A 75 0.29 0.19 -4.57
CA LEU A 75 0.05 0.19 -6.00
C LEU A 75 1.08 1.10 -6.69
N LEU A 76 1.57 0.68 -7.85
CA LEU A 76 2.36 1.50 -8.75
C LEU A 76 1.44 2.11 -9.82
N PRO A 77 1.25 3.44 -9.85
CA PRO A 77 0.50 4.09 -10.91
C PRO A 77 1.08 3.76 -12.29
N ARG A 78 0.22 3.54 -13.29
CA ARG A 78 0.63 3.18 -14.67
C ARG A 78 1.49 4.23 -15.38
N SER A 79 1.48 5.47 -14.90
CA SER A 79 2.35 6.55 -15.39
C SER A 79 3.78 6.46 -14.86
N LEU A 80 4.05 5.57 -13.90
CA LEU A 80 5.36 5.33 -13.33
C LEU A 80 5.87 3.95 -13.74
N SER A 81 7.15 3.89 -14.08
CA SER A 81 7.86 2.62 -14.23
C SER A 81 8.63 2.32 -12.94
N TYR A 82 8.61 1.06 -12.51
CA TYR A 82 9.33 0.65 -11.31
C TYR A 82 10.84 0.92 -11.49
N GLN A 83 11.52 1.27 -10.42
CA GLN A 83 12.98 1.28 -10.40
C GLN A 83 13.45 0.26 -9.38
N ALA A 84 14.17 -0.74 -9.87
CA ALA A 84 14.71 -1.82 -9.06
C ALA A 84 15.49 -1.27 -7.87
N ARG A 85 15.09 -1.70 -6.68
CA ARG A 85 15.86 -1.52 -5.44
C ARG A 85 16.11 -2.89 -4.84
N SER A 86 17.37 -3.22 -4.56
CA SER A 86 17.68 -4.47 -3.87
C SER A 86 17.44 -4.31 -2.37
N ARG A 87 16.21 -4.53 -1.94
CA ARG A 87 15.87 -4.79 -0.53
C ARG A 87 15.40 -6.23 -0.40
N ALA A 88 15.90 -6.94 0.61
CA ALA A 88 15.64 -8.36 0.77
C ALA A 88 14.17 -8.65 1.17
N ASP A 89 13.52 -7.67 1.78
CA ASP A 89 12.13 -7.69 2.26
C ASP A 89 11.11 -7.17 1.24
N GLU A 90 11.56 -6.81 0.03
CA GLU A 90 10.71 -6.28 -1.04
C GLU A 90 10.33 -7.36 -2.06
N ALA A 91 9.04 -7.47 -2.34
CA ALA A 91 8.48 -8.26 -3.43
C ALA A 91 7.61 -7.37 -4.33
N VAL A 92 7.52 -7.72 -5.61
CA VAL A 92 6.69 -7.00 -6.59
C VAL A 92 5.65 -7.95 -7.19
N SER A 93 4.61 -7.37 -7.78
CA SER A 93 3.60 -8.09 -8.56
C SER A 93 3.51 -7.51 -9.97
N VAL A 94 3.27 -8.38 -10.96
CA VAL A 94 3.08 -8.02 -12.39
C VAL A 94 1.69 -8.41 -12.89
N ASP A 95 0.83 -8.88 -11.99
CA ASP A 95 -0.49 -9.45 -12.28
C ASP A 95 -1.56 -8.91 -11.33
N ASP A 96 -1.46 -7.61 -11.00
CA ASP A 96 -2.42 -6.87 -10.19
C ASP A 96 -2.55 -7.41 -8.75
N GLY A 97 -1.43 -7.83 -8.16
CA GLY A 97 -1.35 -8.29 -6.78
C GLY A 97 -1.71 -9.76 -6.56
N ARG A 98 -1.97 -10.53 -7.63
CA ARG A 98 -2.34 -11.96 -7.54
C ARG A 98 -1.16 -12.84 -7.16
N SER A 99 0.02 -12.55 -7.69
CA SER A 99 1.28 -13.21 -7.35
C SER A 99 2.37 -12.20 -6.98
N TRP A 100 3.37 -12.69 -6.25
CA TRP A 100 4.43 -11.87 -5.66
C TRP A 100 5.77 -12.60 -5.77
N GLY A 101 6.81 -11.88 -6.16
CA GLY A 101 8.17 -12.43 -6.23
C GLY A 101 9.22 -11.33 -6.30
N ARG A 102 10.49 -11.71 -6.46
CA ARG A 102 11.56 -10.72 -6.62
C ARG A 102 11.53 -10.17 -8.04
N PHE A 103 11.79 -8.87 -8.16
CA PHE A 103 11.96 -8.26 -9.49
C PHE A 103 13.16 -8.92 -10.21
N GLY A 104 12.95 -9.32 -11.47
CA GLY A 104 13.91 -10.10 -12.25
C GLY A 104 13.64 -11.60 -12.31
N GLU A 105 12.76 -12.13 -11.45
CA GLU A 105 12.35 -13.55 -11.46
C GLU A 105 10.95 -13.73 -12.09
N LEU A 106 10.14 -12.67 -12.13
CA LEU A 106 8.78 -12.70 -12.65
C LEU A 106 8.72 -12.69 -14.18
N ARG A 107 7.66 -13.31 -14.72
CA ARG A 107 7.43 -13.45 -16.16
C ARG A 107 6.02 -13.01 -16.56
N ILE A 108 5.89 -12.55 -17.80
CA ILE A 108 4.61 -12.35 -18.49
C ILE A 108 4.65 -13.19 -19.76
N GLY A 109 3.88 -14.29 -19.77
CA GLY A 109 4.00 -15.32 -20.80
C GLY A 109 5.44 -15.81 -20.93
N ASP A 110 5.99 -15.69 -22.13
CA ASP A 110 7.31 -16.23 -22.47
C ASP A 110 8.47 -15.22 -22.28
N ARG A 111 8.24 -14.06 -21.67
CA ARG A 111 9.30 -13.07 -21.39
C ARG A 111 9.44 -12.76 -19.91
N LEU A 112 10.63 -12.29 -19.51
CA LEU A 112 10.83 -11.66 -18.21
C LEU A 112 10.00 -10.38 -18.13
N ALA A 113 9.47 -10.09 -16.95
CA ALA A 113 8.79 -8.84 -16.67
C ALA A 113 9.78 -7.67 -16.73
N SER A 114 9.39 -6.61 -17.41
CA SER A 114 10.12 -5.34 -17.45
C SER A 114 9.62 -4.40 -16.33
N PRO A 115 10.33 -3.31 -16.03
CA PRO A 115 9.91 -2.41 -14.95
C PRO A 115 8.53 -1.76 -15.16
N GLU A 116 8.10 -1.57 -16.40
CA GLU A 116 6.75 -1.09 -16.74
C GLU A 116 5.62 -2.09 -16.51
N ASP A 117 5.95 -3.38 -16.33
CA ASP A 117 4.96 -4.41 -16.03
C ASP A 117 4.60 -4.47 -14.53
N VAL A 118 5.40 -3.84 -13.68
CA VAL A 118 5.18 -3.88 -12.23
C VAL A 118 3.90 -3.12 -11.88
N THR A 119 3.00 -3.79 -11.18
CA THR A 119 1.72 -3.22 -10.73
C THR A 119 1.75 -2.86 -9.27
N HIS A 120 2.48 -3.61 -8.44
CA HIS A 120 2.52 -3.39 -7.00
C HIS A 120 3.90 -3.68 -6.43
N VAL A 121 4.18 -3.03 -5.30
CA VAL A 121 5.32 -3.32 -4.43
C VAL A 121 4.80 -3.70 -3.05
N ARG A 122 5.44 -4.67 -2.40
CA ARG A 122 5.05 -5.21 -1.11
C ARG A 122 6.25 -5.42 -0.21
N TRP A 123 6.09 -5.03 1.04
CA TRP A 123 7.09 -5.23 2.09
C TRP A 123 6.51 -6.03 3.24
N HIS A 124 7.29 -7.00 3.71
CA HIS A 124 6.97 -7.73 4.94
C HIS A 124 7.70 -7.11 6.12
N ILE A 125 6.96 -6.68 7.13
CA ILE A 125 7.49 -6.07 8.33
C ILE A 125 7.36 -7.07 9.48
N PRO A 126 8.48 -7.59 10.04
CA PRO A 126 8.45 -8.50 11.18
C PRO A 126 7.91 -7.81 12.43
#